data_AF-A0A2E0BUH3-F1
#
_entry.id   AF-A0A2E0BUH3-F1
#
_cell.length_a   1.000
_cell.length_b   1.000
_cell.length_c   1.000
_cell.angle_alpha   90.00
_cell.angle_beta   90.00
_cell.angle_gamma   90.00
#
_symmetry.space_group_name_H-M   'P 1'
#
loop_
_entity.id
_entity.type
_entity.pdbx_description
1 polymer ?
#
loop_
_entity_poly.entity_id
_entity_poly.type
_entity_poly.pdbx_seq_one_letter_code
_entity_poly.pdbx_strand_id
1 'polypeptide(L)'
;MRLPIDENGYYHLEMNRDTWQTTHRISGNVSGYQAQVPVMVNWESDLYWVLGDTLGYIVKSGYTDEWVYVAYDTVYVTGFSGEEVRTTNWTSYSNSDGEINNMIAPVRSMIGDTLSVGAYYNYELIEVFEIVLD
;
A
#
# COMPACT_ATOMS: atom_id res chain seq x y z
N MET A 1 1.06 16.26 0.33
CA MET A 1 1.52 15.33 1.37
C MET A 1 1.31 15.92 2.76
N ARG A 2 0.89 15.14 3.78
CA ARG A 2 0.78 15.60 5.18
C ARG A 2 1.72 14.80 6.09
N LEU A 3 3.00 14.77 5.74
CA LEU A 3 4.05 14.16 6.54
C LEU A 3 5.08 15.22 6.93
N PRO A 4 5.74 15.11 8.09
CA PRO A 4 6.89 15.93 8.43
C PRO A 4 8.01 15.71 7.40
N ILE A 5 8.78 16.77 7.13
CA ILE A 5 9.91 16.77 6.19
C ILE A 5 11.17 17.11 6.97
N ASP A 6 12.27 16.42 6.70
CA ASP A 6 13.59 16.72 7.28
C ASP A 6 14.34 17.85 6.54
N GLU A 7 15.56 18.16 6.98
CA GLU A 7 16.40 19.18 6.33
C GLU A 7 16.90 18.77 4.94
N ASN A 8 16.86 17.47 4.62
CA ASN A 8 17.30 16.93 3.33
C ASN A 8 16.15 16.83 2.31
N GLY A 9 14.90 17.05 2.74
CA GLY A 9 13.72 17.00 1.88
C GLY A 9 12.97 15.67 1.91
N TYR A 10 13.34 14.73 2.78
CA TYR A 10 12.65 13.45 2.93
C TYR A 10 11.40 13.60 3.80
N TYR A 11 10.31 12.97 3.37
CA TYR A 11 9.13 12.80 4.20
C TYR A 11 9.35 11.70 5.23
N HIS A 12 8.75 11.81 6.41
CA HIS A 12 8.86 10.80 7.46
C HIS A 12 7.51 10.19 7.78
N LEU A 13 7.40 8.86 7.68
CA LEU A 13 6.23 8.10 8.06
C LEU A 13 6.58 7.20 9.26
N GLU A 14 6.01 7.50 10.43
CA GLU A 14 6.10 6.63 11.60
C GLU A 14 5.29 5.35 11.35
N MET A 15 5.98 4.21 11.31
CA MET A 15 5.42 2.90 11.03
C MET A 15 4.80 2.29 12.29
N ASN A 16 3.59 1.77 12.15
CA ASN A 16 2.96 1.00 13.21
C ASN A 16 3.65 -0.36 13.36
N ARG A 17 4.21 -0.63 14.54
CA ARG A 17 4.94 -1.87 14.86
C ARG A 17 4.03 -3.03 15.27
N ASP A 18 2.79 -2.71 15.66
CA ASP A 18 1.77 -3.67 16.10
C ASP A 18 0.96 -4.25 14.92
N THR A 19 0.93 -3.56 13.77
CA THR A 19 0.26 -4.03 12.56
C THR A 19 1.26 -4.44 11.48
N TRP A 20 0.84 -5.33 10.58
CA TRP A 20 1.68 -5.72 9.45
C TRP A 20 1.88 -4.58 8.45
N GLN A 21 0.83 -3.80 8.18
CA GLN A 21 0.83 -2.67 7.25
C GLN A 21 0.58 -1.36 7.99
N THR A 22 1.22 -0.29 7.50
CA THR A 22 0.90 1.10 7.87
C THR A 22 0.37 1.80 6.64
N THR A 23 -0.88 2.27 6.67
CA THR A 23 -1.49 2.95 5.53
C THR A 23 -1.34 4.46 5.63
N HIS A 24 -0.98 5.12 4.54
CA HIS A 24 -0.91 6.57 4.48
C HIS A 24 -1.41 7.11 3.13
N ARG A 25 -2.13 8.23 3.16
CA ARG A 25 -2.68 8.86 1.96
C ARG A 25 -1.76 9.95 1.43
N ILE A 26 -1.29 9.78 0.20
CA ILE A 26 -0.64 10.81 -0.59
C ILE A 26 -1.73 11.58 -1.34
N SER A 27 -1.69 12.92 -1.25
CA SER A 27 -2.64 13.79 -1.94
C SER A 27 -1.89 14.92 -2.66
N GLY A 28 -2.37 15.26 -3.86
CA GLY A 28 -1.84 16.32 -4.71
C GLY A 28 -2.95 17.06 -5.46
N ASN A 29 -2.60 18.12 -6.18
CA ASN A 29 -3.54 18.87 -7.01
C ASN A 29 -2.95 19.08 -8.40
N VAL A 30 -3.75 18.86 -9.44
CA VAL A 30 -3.33 19.00 -10.84
C VAL A 30 -3.34 20.48 -11.25
N SER A 31 -2.18 21.03 -11.58
CA SER A 31 -2.07 22.40 -12.09
C SER A 31 -2.73 22.55 -13.47
N GLY A 32 -3.52 23.61 -13.65
CA GLY A 32 -4.20 23.88 -14.93
C GLY A 32 -5.41 22.97 -15.20
N TYR A 33 -5.92 22.31 -14.17
CA TYR A 33 -7.09 21.44 -14.28
C TYR A 33 -8.31 22.18 -14.86
N GLN A 34 -8.91 21.59 -15.90
CA GLN A 34 -10.19 22.01 -16.43
C GLN A 34 -11.23 20.99 -16.00
N ALA A 35 -12.27 21.45 -15.29
CA ALA A 35 -13.31 20.64 -14.64
C ALA A 35 -14.12 19.72 -15.58
N GLN A 36 -13.80 19.69 -16.88
CA GLN A 36 -14.51 18.92 -17.89
C GLN A 36 -13.99 17.48 -18.02
N VAL A 37 -12.75 17.17 -17.61
CA VAL A 37 -12.19 15.81 -17.76
C VAL A 37 -11.39 15.41 -16.52
N PRO A 38 -11.69 14.29 -15.86
CA PRO A 38 -10.87 13.77 -14.77
C PRO A 38 -9.49 13.38 -15.30
N VAL A 39 -8.44 13.79 -14.59
CA VAL A 39 -7.05 13.49 -14.93
C VAL A 39 -6.65 12.19 -14.26
N MET A 40 -6.18 11.24 -15.07
CA MET A 40 -5.64 9.97 -14.59
C MET A 40 -4.15 10.12 -14.29
N VAL A 41 -3.75 9.69 -13.09
CA VAL A 41 -2.34 9.64 -12.66
C VAL A 41 -2.01 8.21 -12.28
N ASN A 42 -0.90 7.69 -12.81
CA ASN A 42 -0.37 6.39 -12.43
C ASN A 42 0.68 6.57 -11.33
N TRP A 43 0.86 5.54 -10.51
CA TRP A 43 1.78 5.55 -9.39
C TRP A 43 2.61 4.28 -9.39
N GLU A 44 3.89 4.43 -9.03
CA GLU A 44 4.81 3.32 -8.89
C GLU A 44 5.65 3.49 -7.63
N SER A 45 5.91 2.38 -6.93
CA SER A 45 6.78 2.34 -5.76
C SER A 45 8.01 1.50 -6.06
N ASP A 46 9.13 1.84 -5.44
CA ASP A 46 10.36 1.03 -5.47
C ASP A 46 10.32 -0.15 -4.48
N LEU A 47 9.57 -0.03 -3.37
CA LEU A 47 9.40 -1.11 -2.40
C LEU A 47 8.20 -2.00 -2.72
N TYR A 48 8.43 -3.30 -2.64
CA TYR A 48 7.46 -4.38 -2.82
C TYR A 48 7.56 -5.33 -1.63
N TRP A 49 6.44 -5.92 -1.23
CA TRP A 49 6.45 -7.01 -0.24
C TRP A 49 6.02 -8.31 -0.91
N VAL A 50 6.59 -9.41 -0.45
CA VAL A 50 6.29 -10.74 -0.99
C VAL A 50 5.22 -11.38 -0.11
N LEU A 51 4.18 -11.91 -0.73
CA LEU A 51 3.24 -12.83 -0.08
C LEU A 51 4.00 -14.13 0.24
N GLY A 52 4.60 -14.19 1.43
CA GLY A 52 5.43 -15.31 1.87
C GLY A 52 5.30 -15.63 3.35
N ASP A 53 4.55 -14.84 4.11
CA ASP A 53 4.25 -15.11 5.49
C ASP A 53 2.90 -15.82 5.63
N THR A 54 2.83 -16.64 6.67
CA THR A 54 1.68 -17.48 7.01
C THR A 54 0.52 -16.60 7.53
N LEU A 55 -0.01 -15.70 6.70
CA LEU A 55 -0.97 -14.66 7.09
C LEU A 55 -2.36 -15.20 7.45
N GLY A 56 -2.63 -16.48 7.22
CA GLY A 56 -3.89 -17.08 7.61
C GLY A 56 -3.89 -18.61 7.55
N TYR A 57 -4.70 -19.19 8.42
CA TYR A 57 -5.06 -20.60 8.36
C TYR A 57 -6.59 -20.72 8.26
N ILE A 58 -7.07 -21.60 7.40
CA ILE A 58 -8.48 -22.01 7.40
C ILE A 58 -8.57 -23.20 8.35
N VAL A 59 -9.34 -23.06 9.43
CA VAL A 59 -9.72 -24.19 10.28
C VAL A 59 -10.93 -24.86 9.67
N LYS A 60 -10.77 -26.10 9.24
CA LYS A 60 -11.92 -26.93 8.90
C LYS A 60 -12.45 -27.57 10.18
N SER A 61 -13.58 -27.08 10.67
CA SER A 61 -14.30 -27.67 11.80
C SER A 61 -15.52 -28.46 11.33
N GLY A 62 -15.73 -29.62 11.93
CA GLY A 62 -16.93 -30.43 11.75
C GLY A 62 -17.47 -30.92 13.09
N TYR A 63 -18.63 -31.56 13.06
CA TYR A 63 -19.17 -32.27 14.21
C TYR A 63 -18.84 -33.76 14.07
N THR A 64 -18.48 -34.41 15.17
CA THR A 64 -18.53 -35.87 15.24
C THR A 64 -19.98 -36.34 15.27
N ASP A 65 -20.22 -37.64 15.11
CA ASP A 65 -21.58 -38.24 15.19
C ASP A 65 -22.28 -38.00 16.54
N GLU A 66 -21.54 -37.49 17.55
CA GLU A 66 -22.01 -37.11 18.88
C GLU A 66 -22.12 -35.59 19.08
N TRP A 67 -22.08 -34.78 18.00
CA TRP A 67 -22.20 -33.32 18.03
C TRP A 67 -21.10 -32.58 18.81
N VAL A 68 -19.92 -33.19 18.95
CA VAL A 68 -18.75 -32.54 19.55
C VAL A 68 -18.01 -31.73 18.48
N TYR A 69 -17.67 -30.49 18.79
CA TYR A 69 -16.88 -29.63 17.91
C TYR A 69 -15.44 -30.15 17.82
N VAL A 70 -15.00 -30.50 16.60
CA VAL A 70 -13.63 -30.94 16.36
C VAL A 70 -13.04 -30.16 15.18
N ALA A 71 -11.87 -29.57 15.39
CA ALA A 71 -11.04 -28.98 14.33
C ALA A 71 -10.19 -30.09 13.71
N TYR A 72 -10.44 -30.43 12.44
CA TYR A 72 -9.82 -31.59 11.78
C TYR A 72 -8.54 -31.25 11.05
N ASP A 73 -8.45 -30.06 10.46
CA ASP A 73 -7.30 -29.68 9.66
C ASP A 73 -7.08 -28.17 9.68
N THR A 74 -5.81 -27.79 9.84
CA THR A 74 -5.36 -26.40 9.73
C THR A 74 -4.68 -26.28 8.37
N VAL A 75 -5.37 -25.71 7.39
CA VAL A 75 -4.78 -25.49 6.06
C VAL A 75 -4.22 -24.08 6.03
N TYR A 76 -2.90 -23.98 5.88
CA TYR A 76 -2.25 -22.69 5.66
C TYR A 76 -2.66 -22.15 4.30
N VAL A 77 -3.21 -20.94 4.27
CA VAL A 77 -3.47 -20.23 3.02
C VAL A 77 -2.14 -19.59 2.62
N THR A 78 -1.33 -20.32 1.88
CA THR A 78 -0.23 -19.72 1.15
C THR A 78 -0.82 -19.08 -0.10
N GLY A 79 -0.85 -17.75 -0.17
CA GLY A 79 -0.95 -17.07 -1.46
C GLY A 79 0.14 -17.58 -2.40
N PHE A 80 -0.02 -17.41 -3.71
CA PHE A 80 0.95 -17.87 -4.69
C PHE A 80 2.35 -17.32 -4.33
N SER A 81 3.23 -18.19 -3.85
CA SER A 81 4.61 -17.85 -3.48
C SER A 81 5.27 -17.09 -4.64
N GLY A 82 5.71 -15.86 -4.38
CA GLY A 82 6.44 -15.04 -5.36
C GLY A 82 5.61 -13.97 -6.07
N GLU A 83 4.38 -13.69 -5.63
CA GLU A 83 3.65 -12.51 -6.10
C GLU A 83 4.11 -11.26 -5.31
N GLU A 84 4.86 -10.39 -6.00
CA GLU A 84 5.29 -9.10 -5.48
C GLU A 84 4.10 -8.15 -5.39
N VAL A 85 3.78 -7.71 -4.17
CA VAL A 85 2.71 -6.74 -3.93
C VAL A 85 3.33 -5.36 -3.77
N ARG A 86 2.87 -4.42 -4.60
CA ARG A 86 3.28 -3.01 -4.54
C ARG A 86 2.85 -2.39 -3.21
N THR A 87 3.64 -1.44 -2.74
CA THR A 87 3.29 -0.63 -1.56
C THR A 87 2.41 0.58 -1.92
N THR A 88 2.04 0.77 -3.20
CA THR A 88 1.15 1.83 -3.67
C THR A 88 0.05 1.30 -4.61
N ASN A 89 -1.11 1.96 -4.64
CA ASN A 89 -2.14 1.72 -5.65
C ASN A 89 -1.68 2.19 -7.05
N TRP A 90 -1.98 1.43 -8.11
CA TRP A 90 -1.50 1.72 -9.47
C TRP A 90 -1.99 3.06 -10.06
N THR A 91 -3.27 3.41 -9.85
CA THR A 91 -3.88 4.56 -10.54
C THR A 91 -4.82 5.33 -9.63
N SER A 92 -4.88 6.65 -9.81
CA SER A 92 -5.90 7.53 -9.23
C SER A 92 -6.50 8.47 -10.28
N TYR A 93 -7.71 8.94 -10.05
CA TYR A 93 -8.35 9.98 -10.86
C TYR A 93 -8.52 11.25 -10.04
N SER A 94 -8.44 12.40 -10.71
CA SER A 94 -8.73 13.67 -10.07
C SER A 94 -10.23 13.82 -9.79
N ASN A 95 -10.58 14.50 -8.69
CA ASN A 95 -11.94 14.96 -8.45
C ASN A 95 -12.28 16.21 -9.30
N SER A 96 -13.48 16.78 -9.10
CA SER A 96 -13.96 17.98 -9.78
C SER A 96 -13.12 19.24 -9.51
N ASP A 97 -12.25 19.21 -8.51
CA ASP A 97 -11.38 20.31 -8.10
C ASP A 97 -9.90 20.04 -8.47
N GLY A 98 -9.64 18.96 -9.21
CA GLY A 98 -8.30 18.57 -9.64
C GLY A 98 -7.47 17.87 -8.56
N GLU A 99 -8.07 17.49 -7.42
CA GLU A 99 -7.37 16.77 -6.35
C GLU A 99 -7.20 15.30 -6.70
N ILE A 100 -5.97 14.80 -6.60
CA ILE A 100 -5.61 13.40 -6.76
C ILE A 100 -5.22 12.80 -5.42
N ASN A 101 -5.56 11.52 -5.22
CA ASN A 101 -5.32 10.80 -3.99
C ASN A 101 -4.80 9.39 -4.29
N ASN A 102 -3.73 9.01 -3.61
CA ASN A 102 -3.13 7.69 -3.67
C ASN A 102 -2.94 7.15 -2.24
N MET A 103 -3.06 5.83 -2.08
CA MET A 103 -2.84 5.17 -0.80
C MET A 103 -1.58 4.33 -0.90
N ILE A 104 -0.69 4.52 0.06
CA ILE A 104 0.46 3.65 0.28
C ILE A 104 0.21 2.74 1.49
N ALA A 105 0.80 1.55 1.45
CA ALA A 105 0.72 0.52 2.49
C ALA A 105 2.06 -0.20 2.66
N PRO A 106 3.14 0.49 3.06
CA PRO A 106 4.38 -0.16 3.45
C PRO A 106 4.15 -1.15 4.60
N VAL A 107 4.96 -2.21 4.64
CA VAL A 107 4.88 -3.26 5.64
C VAL A 107 5.95 -3.08 6.72
N ARG A 108 5.72 -3.67 7.89
CA ARG A 108 6.61 -3.57 9.06
C ARG A 108 8.06 -4.00 8.77
N SER A 109 8.29 -4.92 7.83
CA SER A 109 9.64 -5.36 7.47
C SER A 109 10.46 -4.29 6.73
N MET A 110 9.83 -3.20 6.28
CA MET A 110 10.47 -2.08 5.58
C MET A 110 10.88 -0.94 6.53
N ILE A 111 10.71 -1.11 7.85
CA ILE A 111 11.16 -0.11 8.83
C ILE A 111 12.68 0.08 8.69
N GLY A 112 13.10 1.33 8.50
CA GLY A 112 14.48 1.73 8.23
C GLY A 112 14.80 1.92 6.74
N ASP A 113 13.90 1.52 5.83
CA ASP A 113 14.04 1.77 4.40
C ASP A 113 13.47 3.15 4.01
N THR A 114 13.84 3.61 2.81
CA THR A 114 13.24 4.78 2.16
C THR A 114 12.34 4.31 1.02
N LEU A 115 11.06 4.64 1.09
CA LEU A 115 10.07 4.39 0.05
C LEU A 115 10.04 5.56 -0.94
N SER A 116 10.30 5.26 -2.21
CA SER A 116 10.15 6.19 -3.33
C SER A 116 8.83 5.92 -4.04
N VAL A 117 7.96 6.93 -4.13
CA VAL A 117 6.68 6.85 -4.85
C VAL A 117 6.69 7.83 -6.01
N GLY A 118 6.74 7.33 -7.24
CA GLY A 118 6.66 8.14 -8.46
C GLY A 118 5.21 8.33 -8.91
N ALA A 119 4.85 9.56 -9.25
CA ALA A 119 3.60 9.90 -9.93
C ALA A 119 3.86 10.11 -11.42
N TYR A 120 2.99 9.57 -12.28
CA TYR A 120 3.14 9.60 -13.73
C TYR A 120 1.88 10.09 -14.41
N TYR A 121 2.05 11.01 -15.37
CA TYR A 121 0.99 11.48 -16.25
C TYR A 121 1.39 11.20 -17.71
N ASN A 122 0.53 10.54 -18.48
CA ASN A 122 0.83 10.13 -19.86
C ASN A 122 2.18 9.42 -20.03
N TYR A 123 2.55 8.54 -19.10
CA TYR A 123 3.83 7.82 -19.05
C TYR A 123 5.08 8.68 -18.78
N GLU A 124 4.92 9.98 -18.47
CA GLU A 124 5.99 10.85 -18.03
C GLU A 124 5.98 10.98 -16.50
N LEU A 125 7.15 10.85 -15.88
CA LEU A 125 7.34 11.06 -14.44
C LEU A 125 7.15 12.55 -14.13
N ILE A 126 6.20 12.87 -13.27
CA ILE A 126 5.88 14.24 -12.88
C ILE A 126 6.46 14.62 -11.52
N GLU A 127 6.48 13.69 -10.56
CA GLU A 127 6.92 13.94 -9.19
C GLU A 127 7.35 12.63 -8.53
N VAL A 128 8.31 12.71 -7.60
CA VAL A 128 8.74 11.58 -6.75
C VAL A 128 8.63 12.02 -5.30
N PHE A 129 8.00 11.19 -4.48
CA PHE A 129 7.93 11.36 -3.04
C PHE A 129 8.88 10.36 -2.39
N GLU A 130 9.91 10.85 -1.71
CA GLU A 130 10.85 10.02 -0.94
C GLU A 130 10.44 10.04 0.54
N ILE A 131 10.14 8.86 1.10
CA ILE A 131 9.53 8.69 2.41
C ILE A 131 10.37 7.73 3.25
N VAL A 132 11.00 8.23 4.31
CA VAL A 132 11.67 7.41 5.32
C VAL A 132 10.62 6.71 6.18
N LEU A 133 10.78 5.41 6.38
CA LEU A 133 9.89 4.56 7.16
C LEU A 133 10.45 4.31 8.57
N ASP A 134 9.96 5.03 9.58
CA ASP A 134 10.50 5.08 10.96
C ASP A 134 9.88 4.07 11.95
#